data_AF-A0A0G1I724-F1
#
_entry.id   AF-A0A0G1I724-F1
#
_cell.length_a   1.000
_cell.length_b   1.000
_cell.length_c   1.000
_cell.angle_alpha   90.00
_cell.angle_beta   90.00
_cell.angle_gamma   90.00
#
_symmetry.space_group_name_H-M   'P 1'
#
loop_
_entity.id
_entity.type
_entity.pdbx_description
1 polymer ?
#
loop_
_entity_poly.entity_id
_entity_poly.type
_entity_poly.pdbx_seq_one_letter_code
_entity_poly.pdbx_strand_id
1 'polypeptide(L)'
;MKWRYLLILVVLLSFFAGFRSVMAIDCSNPENMNDVGQLEECKKDLQRSFDLSFAATTPLEAEIKKLGVKIVALQRGIDTAQAKLKTTEAGIKERSEKVSTQYLVLAIKIRGMYIRLRSEPLWASLLSSTSMGEARRELAYRQESNDKDKQLIVNLVQEIGTLEKDKITFEKQKEQLAKLQTELDKQNSFFQGEVKKAKTYQSDLSGKIAALSAKQAAILAEKQGTFSTTVGDVPLADDPASRPDYNPGFSPAFATFSFGAPHFKGMSQYGAYGRAKSGQNAEDILRAYYGGIDIKKDYDPGKQIGVKGYGRMDIETYTKRIYEVPNSWGDDGGFEALKAQAVAARTYALAWTNEGSGGDICTDQGCQVYKNSDKGGKWEEAVNATKGWVLTKDGKIIKAWYASTSGGYQESYDALAHRKDGNGYQTPAFWDTKDGRSGWTSQAYEKIAGSPWFYKAWYKSRSGNSCGRSHPWLTAEEMADLLNAWKVLKNGSDSRVLPLGGCGGDNPYSIEELRSKAESVGSGYSSVSGVSVTYSDGGYTANVRFETNKGSVEMSGSEFKSVFNVRAPGWISLKSGLFNIEKK
;
A
#
# COMPACT_ATOMS: atom_id res chain seq x y z
N MET A 1 -14.43 25.73 -40.51
CA MET A 1 -13.00 25.79 -40.85
C MET A 1 -12.05 25.11 -39.84
N LYS A 2 -12.45 24.89 -38.58
CA LYS A 2 -11.59 24.29 -37.53
C LYS A 2 -11.54 22.74 -37.49
N TRP A 3 -12.45 22.03 -38.15
CA TRP A 3 -12.51 20.55 -38.08
C TRP A 3 -11.51 19.83 -39.01
N ARG A 4 -11.08 20.51 -40.09
CA ARG A 4 -10.09 19.96 -41.04
C ARG A 4 -8.68 19.86 -40.46
N TYR A 5 -8.32 20.69 -39.49
CA TYR A 5 -7.00 20.68 -38.87
C TYR A 5 -6.83 19.57 -37.82
N LEU A 6 -7.91 19.10 -37.20
CA LEU A 6 -7.85 18.01 -36.23
C LEU A 6 -7.62 16.65 -36.91
N LEU A 7 -8.22 16.45 -38.09
CA LEU A 7 -8.08 15.24 -38.90
C LEU A 7 -6.68 15.14 -39.54
N ILE A 8 -6.07 16.28 -39.92
CA ILE A 8 -4.70 16.33 -40.44
C ILE A 8 -3.67 16.01 -39.33
N LEU A 9 -3.95 16.37 -38.08
CA LEU A 9 -3.05 16.08 -36.95
C LEU A 9 -3.07 14.59 -36.54
N VAL A 10 -4.23 13.93 -36.66
CA VAL A 10 -4.37 12.49 -36.39
C VAL A 10 -3.74 11.64 -37.51
N VAL A 11 -3.79 12.10 -38.76
CA VAL A 11 -3.14 11.43 -39.91
C VAL A 11 -1.62 11.64 -39.94
N LEU A 12 -1.12 12.80 -39.47
CA LEU A 12 0.33 13.05 -39.36
C LEU A 12 1.00 12.25 -38.22
N LEU A 13 0.26 11.95 -37.15
CA LEU A 13 0.74 11.08 -36.06
C LEU A 13 0.79 9.59 -36.44
N SER A 14 0.04 9.17 -37.46
CA SER A 14 0.09 7.80 -37.98
C SER A 14 1.19 7.58 -39.05
N PHE A 15 1.84 8.65 -39.53
CA PHE A 15 2.92 8.56 -40.53
C PHE A 15 4.34 8.58 -39.94
N PHE A 16 4.50 8.83 -38.64
CA PHE A 16 5.80 8.79 -37.93
C PHE A 16 6.07 7.48 -37.18
N ALA A 17 5.29 6.43 -37.44
CA ALA A 17 5.62 5.05 -37.04
C ALA A 17 6.46 4.35 -38.13
N GLY A 18 7.50 5.03 -38.61
CA GLY A 18 8.52 4.45 -39.49
C GLY A 18 9.61 3.79 -38.65
N PHE A 19 9.51 2.48 -38.48
CA PHE A 19 10.57 1.51 -38.15
C PHE A 19 11.90 2.09 -37.63
N ARG A 20 12.05 2.11 -36.30
CA ARG A 20 13.34 1.80 -35.66
C ARG A 20 13.12 0.62 -34.72
N SER A 21 13.57 -0.55 -35.14
CA SER A 21 13.66 -1.75 -34.31
C SER A 21 14.76 -1.54 -33.26
N VAL A 22 14.43 -0.86 -32.17
CA VAL A 22 15.10 -1.10 -30.89
C VAL A 22 14.38 -2.29 -30.29
N MET A 23 15.12 -3.31 -29.88
CA MET A 23 14.58 -4.44 -29.12
C MET A 23 13.93 -3.91 -27.85
N ALA A 24 12.62 -3.66 -27.90
CA ALA A 24 11.85 -3.19 -26.76
C ALA A 24 11.67 -4.37 -25.80
N ILE A 25 12.08 -4.19 -24.55
CA ILE A 25 11.83 -5.15 -23.47
C ILE A 25 10.31 -5.26 -23.30
N ASP A 26 9.78 -6.49 -23.34
CA ASP A 26 8.35 -6.73 -23.19
C ASP A 26 7.94 -6.61 -21.71
N CYS A 27 7.50 -5.42 -21.32
CA CYS A 27 7.01 -5.13 -19.97
C CYS A 27 5.58 -5.68 -19.69
N SER A 28 5.01 -6.50 -20.59
CA SER A 28 3.65 -7.04 -20.44
C SER A 28 3.54 -8.19 -19.43
N ASN A 29 4.64 -8.88 -19.11
CA ASN A 29 4.64 -10.03 -18.19
C ASN A 29 5.76 -9.96 -17.12
N PRO A 30 5.51 -9.29 -15.98
CA PRO A 30 6.51 -9.05 -14.94
C PRO A 30 6.85 -10.28 -14.06
N GLU A 31 6.15 -11.42 -14.21
CA GLU A 31 6.38 -12.63 -13.40
C GLU A 31 7.72 -13.31 -13.74
N ASN A 32 8.18 -13.22 -15.00
CA ASN A 32 9.39 -13.90 -15.48
C ASN A 32 10.69 -13.05 -15.40
N MET A 33 10.60 -11.81 -14.91
CA MET A 33 11.74 -10.88 -14.87
C MET A 33 12.49 -10.97 -13.54
N ASN A 34 13.76 -11.39 -13.57
CA ASN A 34 14.63 -11.57 -12.38
C ASN A 34 15.73 -10.51 -12.26
N ASP A 35 15.79 -9.57 -13.20
CA ASP A 35 16.83 -8.56 -13.31
C ASP A 35 16.32 -7.19 -12.86
N VAL A 36 17.02 -6.56 -11.92
CA VAL A 36 16.62 -5.29 -11.31
C VAL A 36 16.71 -4.12 -12.29
N GLY A 37 17.62 -4.18 -13.28
CA GLY A 37 17.73 -3.10 -14.26
C GLY A 37 16.61 -3.11 -15.30
N GLN A 38 16.24 -4.29 -15.80
CA GLN A 38 15.03 -4.47 -16.64
C GLN A 38 13.75 -4.02 -15.93
N LEU A 39 13.64 -4.25 -14.61
CA LEU A 39 12.51 -3.79 -13.80
C LEU A 39 12.46 -2.25 -13.69
N GLU A 40 13.60 -1.58 -13.55
CA GLU A 40 13.66 -0.11 -13.49
C GLU A 40 13.40 0.58 -14.83
N GLU A 41 13.89 0.00 -15.94
CA GLU A 41 13.61 0.52 -17.28
C GLU A 41 12.09 0.40 -17.60
N CYS A 42 11.48 -0.75 -17.28
CA CYS A 42 10.03 -0.91 -17.37
C CYS A 42 9.26 0.05 -16.44
N LYS A 43 9.72 0.30 -15.21
CA LYS A 43 9.07 1.28 -14.30
C LYS A 43 9.13 2.69 -14.88
N LYS A 44 10.26 3.08 -15.45
CA LYS A 44 10.44 4.40 -16.07
C LYS A 44 9.51 4.59 -17.28
N ASP A 45 9.38 3.57 -18.13
CA ASP A 45 8.50 3.61 -19.30
C ASP A 45 7.02 3.59 -18.94
N LEU A 46 6.65 2.81 -17.91
CA LEU A 46 5.28 2.79 -17.37
C LEU A 46 4.93 4.12 -16.68
N GLN A 47 5.86 4.71 -15.92
CA GLN A 47 5.66 6.03 -15.28
C GLN A 47 5.49 7.12 -16.34
N ARG A 48 6.31 7.11 -17.39
CA ARG A 48 6.17 8.05 -18.52
C ARG A 48 4.81 7.89 -19.20
N SER A 49 4.34 6.66 -19.39
CA SER A 49 3.03 6.37 -19.98
C SER A 49 1.87 6.82 -19.07
N PHE A 50 2.03 6.68 -17.75
CA PHE A 50 1.09 7.17 -16.76
C PHE A 50 0.98 8.70 -16.79
N ASP A 51 2.12 9.40 -16.77
CA ASP A 51 2.17 10.86 -16.77
C ASP A 51 1.52 11.45 -18.04
N LEU A 52 1.78 10.83 -19.19
CA LEU A 52 1.15 11.21 -20.47
C LEU A 52 -0.37 10.99 -20.45
N SER A 53 -0.84 9.86 -19.91
CA SER A 53 -2.28 9.58 -19.77
C SER A 53 -2.96 10.54 -18.80
N PHE A 54 -2.30 10.88 -17.70
CA PHE A 54 -2.80 11.83 -16.69
C PHE A 54 -2.90 13.25 -17.26
N ALA A 55 -1.87 13.70 -17.98
CA ALA A 55 -1.85 14.99 -18.66
C ALA A 55 -2.97 15.11 -19.72
N ALA A 56 -3.28 14.02 -20.44
CA ALA A 56 -4.34 14.00 -21.45
C ALA A 56 -5.76 14.01 -20.85
N THR A 57 -5.96 13.42 -19.67
CA THR A 57 -7.29 13.27 -19.03
C THR A 57 -7.73 14.49 -18.21
N THR A 58 -6.77 15.19 -17.59
CA THR A 58 -7.03 16.39 -16.78
C THR A 58 -7.89 17.47 -17.47
N PRO A 59 -7.62 17.89 -18.72
CA PRO A 59 -8.46 18.90 -19.39
C PRO A 59 -9.87 18.37 -19.73
N LEU A 60 -10.00 17.08 -20.04
CA LEU A 60 -11.28 16.44 -20.36
C LEU A 60 -12.21 16.38 -19.14
N GLU A 61 -11.68 16.09 -17.95
CA GLU A 61 -12.47 16.11 -16.70
C GLU A 61 -13.02 17.49 -16.38
N ALA A 62 -12.21 18.54 -16.58
CA ALA A 62 -12.64 19.92 -16.40
C ALA A 62 -13.75 20.31 -17.39
N GLU A 63 -13.69 19.80 -18.63
CA GLU A 63 -14.69 20.03 -19.66
C GLU A 63 -16.01 19.29 -19.36
N ILE A 64 -15.97 18.03 -18.92
CA ILE A 64 -17.14 17.27 -18.45
C ILE A 64 -17.83 17.99 -17.29
N LYS A 65 -17.07 18.50 -16.31
CA LYS A 65 -17.65 19.23 -15.18
C LYS A 65 -18.38 20.51 -15.66
N LYS A 66 -17.79 21.25 -16.60
CA LYS A 66 -18.43 22.43 -17.20
C LYS A 66 -19.69 22.07 -18.00
N LEU A 67 -19.64 20.97 -18.77
CA LEU A 67 -20.79 20.47 -19.54
C LEU A 67 -21.92 20.00 -18.62
N GLY A 68 -21.62 19.26 -17.56
CA GLY A 68 -22.61 18.82 -16.57
C GLY A 68 -23.33 19.99 -15.89
N VAL A 69 -22.61 21.04 -15.49
CA VAL A 69 -23.22 22.27 -14.93
C VAL A 69 -24.17 22.92 -15.93
N LYS A 70 -23.80 22.98 -17.22
CA LYS A 70 -24.68 23.50 -18.29
C LYS A 70 -25.91 22.62 -18.49
N ILE A 71 -25.78 21.30 -18.48
CA ILE A 71 -26.89 20.35 -18.61
C ILE A 71 -27.89 20.53 -17.47
N VAL A 72 -27.42 20.59 -16.22
CA VAL A 72 -28.30 20.80 -15.05
C VAL A 72 -29.02 22.15 -15.12
N ALA A 73 -28.32 23.21 -15.55
CA ALA A 73 -28.94 24.52 -15.73
C ALA A 73 -30.01 24.51 -16.84
N LEU A 74 -29.74 23.83 -17.97
CA LEU A 74 -30.71 23.66 -19.05
C LEU A 74 -31.91 22.83 -18.61
N GLN A 75 -31.70 21.73 -17.88
CA GLN A 75 -32.77 20.89 -17.33
C GLN A 75 -33.68 21.70 -16.41
N ARG A 76 -33.13 22.46 -15.46
CA ARG A 76 -33.93 23.34 -14.59
C ARG A 76 -34.72 24.38 -15.38
N GLY A 77 -34.13 24.92 -16.45
CA GLY A 77 -34.81 25.84 -17.36
C GLY A 77 -36.00 25.17 -18.07
N ILE A 78 -35.81 23.94 -18.53
CA ILE A 78 -36.86 23.12 -19.16
C ILE A 78 -37.95 22.75 -18.15
N ASP A 79 -37.60 22.32 -16.94
CA ASP A 79 -38.57 21.98 -15.89
C ASP A 79 -39.40 23.21 -15.48
N THR A 80 -38.75 24.37 -15.37
CA THR A 80 -39.43 25.65 -15.09
C THR A 80 -40.37 26.01 -16.25
N ALA A 81 -39.93 25.82 -17.49
CA ALA A 81 -40.76 26.03 -18.67
C ALA A 81 -41.92 25.02 -18.73
N GLN A 82 -41.74 23.77 -18.32
CA GLN A 82 -42.77 22.74 -18.21
C GLN A 82 -43.79 23.02 -17.09
N ALA A 83 -43.34 23.52 -15.94
CA ALA A 83 -44.23 23.94 -14.85
C ALA A 83 -45.06 25.16 -15.25
N LYS A 84 -44.42 26.14 -15.92
CA LYS A 84 -45.13 27.27 -16.54
C LYS A 84 -46.10 26.79 -17.61
N LEU A 85 -45.71 25.84 -18.46
CA LEU A 85 -46.59 25.19 -19.44
C LEU A 85 -47.84 24.60 -18.81
N LYS A 86 -47.70 23.82 -17.73
CA LYS A 86 -48.85 23.23 -17.05
C LYS A 86 -49.79 24.29 -16.47
N THR A 87 -49.23 25.40 -15.99
CA THR A 87 -49.99 26.54 -15.48
C THR A 87 -50.67 27.31 -16.61
N THR A 88 -49.97 27.54 -17.72
CA THR A 88 -50.50 28.21 -18.92
C THR A 88 -51.51 27.32 -19.65
N GLU A 89 -51.33 26.00 -19.68
CA GLU A 89 -52.28 25.02 -20.24
C GLU A 89 -53.53 24.93 -19.37
N ALA A 90 -53.39 24.88 -18.04
CA ALA A 90 -54.52 24.99 -17.13
C ALA A 90 -55.24 26.34 -17.30
N GLY A 91 -54.50 27.43 -17.43
CA GLY A 91 -55.02 28.76 -17.71
C GLY A 91 -55.67 28.87 -19.09
N ILE A 92 -55.15 28.21 -20.12
CA ILE A 92 -55.75 28.12 -21.46
C ILE A 92 -57.00 27.25 -21.42
N LYS A 93 -57.02 26.16 -20.64
CA LYS A 93 -58.19 25.31 -20.46
C LYS A 93 -59.31 26.07 -19.76
N GLU A 94 -59.00 26.73 -18.65
CA GLU A 94 -59.94 27.61 -17.93
C GLU A 94 -60.40 28.78 -18.81
N ARG A 95 -59.47 29.42 -19.53
CA ARG A 95 -59.80 30.47 -20.51
C ARG A 95 -60.58 29.92 -21.68
N SER A 96 -60.40 28.67 -22.12
CA SER A 96 -61.17 28.07 -23.23
C SER A 96 -62.60 27.75 -22.84
N GLU A 97 -62.82 27.33 -21.58
CA GLU A 97 -64.16 27.17 -21.00
C GLU A 97 -64.84 28.54 -20.81
N LYS A 98 -64.09 29.54 -20.32
CA LYS A 98 -64.56 30.94 -20.30
C LYS A 98 -64.81 31.48 -21.70
N VAL A 99 -63.99 31.15 -22.69
CA VAL A 99 -64.11 31.58 -24.08
C VAL A 99 -65.31 30.91 -24.75
N SER A 100 -65.61 29.64 -24.47
CA SER A 100 -66.88 29.01 -24.89
C SER A 100 -68.08 29.76 -24.32
N THR A 101 -68.02 30.10 -23.03
CA THR A 101 -69.06 30.90 -22.37
C THR A 101 -69.11 32.31 -22.95
N GLN A 102 -67.97 32.93 -23.25
CA GLN A 102 -67.85 34.24 -23.87
C GLN A 102 -68.29 34.21 -25.32
N TYR A 103 -68.12 33.12 -26.07
CA TYR A 103 -68.66 32.92 -27.42
C TYR A 103 -70.18 32.81 -27.37
N LEU A 104 -70.74 32.13 -26.37
CA LEU A 104 -72.17 32.11 -26.12
C LEU A 104 -72.70 33.49 -25.73
N VAL A 105 -72.04 34.19 -24.79
CA VAL A 105 -72.40 35.56 -24.41
C VAL A 105 -72.25 36.50 -25.59
N LEU A 106 -71.17 36.39 -26.36
CA LEU A 106 -70.92 37.16 -27.57
C LEU A 106 -72.02 36.91 -28.61
N ALA A 107 -72.36 35.65 -28.87
CA ALA A 107 -73.44 35.28 -29.78
C ALA A 107 -74.80 35.79 -29.27
N ILE A 108 -75.09 35.68 -27.97
CA ILE A 108 -76.31 36.19 -27.33
C ILE A 108 -76.36 37.72 -27.41
N LYS A 109 -75.24 38.41 -27.16
CA LYS A 109 -75.15 39.88 -27.18
C LYS A 109 -75.23 40.43 -28.59
N ILE A 110 -74.52 39.82 -29.54
CA ILE A 110 -74.65 40.14 -30.97
C ILE A 110 -76.10 39.89 -31.41
N ARG A 111 -76.68 38.75 -31.06
CA ARG A 111 -78.08 38.42 -31.39
C ARG A 111 -79.06 39.40 -30.74
N GLY A 112 -78.88 39.75 -29.48
CA GLY A 112 -79.76 40.67 -28.74
C GLY A 112 -79.63 42.11 -29.25
N MET A 113 -78.43 42.56 -29.56
CA MET A 113 -78.19 43.83 -30.26
C MET A 113 -78.86 43.81 -31.64
N TYR A 114 -78.71 42.72 -32.40
CA TYR A 114 -79.31 42.56 -33.73
C TYR A 114 -80.84 42.53 -33.70
N ILE A 115 -81.44 41.78 -32.77
CA ILE A 115 -82.89 41.73 -32.57
C ILE A 115 -83.41 43.11 -32.15
N ARG A 116 -82.77 43.78 -31.18
CA ARG A 116 -83.18 45.15 -30.77
C ARG A 116 -83.12 46.13 -31.92
N LEU A 117 -82.12 46.02 -32.79
CA LEU A 117 -81.99 46.89 -33.96
C LEU A 117 -83.12 46.69 -34.99
N ARG A 118 -83.70 45.48 -35.08
CA ARG A 118 -84.70 45.12 -36.10
C ARG A 118 -86.15 45.03 -35.62
N SER A 119 -86.39 44.62 -34.37
CA SER A 119 -87.73 44.28 -33.86
C SER A 119 -88.42 45.45 -33.17
N GLU A 120 -87.67 46.36 -32.57
CA GLU A 120 -88.21 47.59 -31.99
C GLU A 120 -87.54 48.79 -32.63
N PRO A 121 -88.06 49.27 -33.77
CA PRO A 121 -87.50 50.46 -34.37
C PRO A 121 -87.70 51.62 -33.38
N LEU A 122 -86.66 52.43 -33.17
CA LEU A 122 -86.60 53.45 -32.11
C LEU A 122 -87.84 54.35 -32.06
N TRP A 123 -88.43 54.64 -33.22
CA TRP A 123 -89.66 55.42 -33.31
C TRP A 123 -90.84 54.78 -32.58
N ALA A 124 -90.96 53.45 -32.56
CA ALA A 124 -92.06 52.77 -31.87
C ALA A 124 -92.00 53.02 -30.35
N SER A 125 -90.80 52.93 -29.75
CA SER A 125 -90.60 53.29 -28.34
C SER A 125 -90.82 54.79 -28.07
N LEU A 126 -90.34 55.66 -28.97
CA LEU A 126 -90.52 57.11 -28.88
C LEU A 126 -92.00 57.52 -28.96
N LEU A 127 -92.78 56.91 -29.85
CA LEU A 127 -94.22 57.20 -30.02
C LEU A 127 -95.07 56.58 -28.90
N SER A 128 -94.63 55.47 -28.30
CA SER A 128 -95.33 54.86 -27.16
C SER A 128 -95.07 55.55 -25.82
N SER A 129 -94.07 56.43 -25.74
CA SER A 129 -93.71 57.13 -24.50
C SER A 129 -94.62 58.33 -24.25
N THR A 130 -95.14 58.45 -23.02
CA THR A 130 -96.13 59.47 -22.64
C THR A 130 -95.50 60.81 -22.25
N SER A 131 -94.15 60.89 -22.16
CA SER A 131 -93.42 62.14 -21.96
C SER A 131 -92.06 62.18 -22.65
N MET A 132 -91.66 63.37 -23.10
CA MET A 132 -90.35 63.60 -23.74
C MET A 132 -89.16 63.28 -22.81
N GLY A 133 -89.36 63.42 -21.49
CA GLY A 133 -88.35 63.08 -20.48
C GLY A 133 -88.05 61.60 -20.43
N GLU A 134 -89.09 60.75 -20.50
CA GLU A 134 -88.93 59.29 -20.54
C GLU A 134 -88.31 58.82 -21.86
N ALA A 135 -88.74 59.40 -22.99
CA ALA A 135 -88.20 59.05 -24.30
C ALA A 135 -86.67 59.25 -24.39
N ARG A 136 -86.18 60.39 -23.89
CA ARG A 136 -84.73 60.69 -23.86
C ARG A 136 -83.97 59.75 -22.95
N ARG A 137 -84.55 59.39 -21.81
CA ARG A 137 -83.94 58.47 -20.85
C ARG A 137 -83.78 57.08 -21.47
N GLU A 138 -84.82 56.60 -22.13
CA GLU A 138 -84.83 55.31 -22.83
C GLU A 138 -83.79 55.27 -23.97
N LEU A 139 -83.72 56.33 -24.78
CA LEU A 139 -82.71 56.46 -25.84
C LEU A 139 -81.27 56.46 -25.28
N ALA A 140 -81.02 57.18 -24.19
CA ALA A 140 -79.71 57.24 -23.55
C ALA A 140 -79.29 55.86 -23.03
N TYR A 141 -80.20 55.13 -22.37
CA TYR A 141 -79.94 53.78 -21.88
C TYR A 141 -79.66 52.79 -23.02
N ARG A 142 -80.37 52.90 -24.15
CA ARG A 142 -80.12 52.05 -25.33
C ARG A 142 -78.76 52.32 -25.97
N GLN A 143 -78.39 53.60 -26.13
CA GLN A 143 -77.08 53.96 -26.70
C GLN A 143 -75.94 53.47 -25.81
N GLU A 144 -76.03 53.72 -24.51
CA GLU A 144 -75.02 53.27 -23.55
C GLU A 144 -74.90 51.73 -23.53
N SER A 145 -76.02 51.00 -23.61
CA SER A 145 -76.00 49.54 -23.72
C SER A 145 -75.28 49.06 -24.97
N ASN A 146 -75.49 49.69 -26.13
CA ASN A 146 -74.88 49.28 -27.40
C ASN A 146 -73.37 49.57 -27.43
N ASP A 147 -72.94 50.69 -26.87
CA ASP A 147 -71.51 51.04 -26.82
C ASP A 147 -70.75 50.13 -25.84
N LYS A 148 -71.37 49.79 -24.70
CA LYS A 148 -70.85 48.77 -23.77
C LYS A 148 -70.73 47.41 -24.44
N ASP A 149 -71.76 46.98 -25.19
CA ASP A 149 -71.73 45.70 -25.91
C ASP A 149 -70.61 45.70 -26.98
N LYS A 150 -70.41 46.76 -27.77
CA LYS A 150 -69.34 46.83 -28.79
C LYS A 150 -67.92 46.76 -28.22
N GLN A 151 -67.66 47.50 -27.14
CA GLN A 151 -66.35 47.49 -26.48
C GLN A 151 -66.00 46.10 -25.96
N LEU A 152 -66.99 45.39 -25.40
CA LEU A 152 -66.81 44.02 -24.94
C LEU A 152 -66.41 43.09 -26.09
N ILE A 153 -67.03 43.21 -27.27
CA ILE A 153 -66.72 42.38 -28.45
C ILE A 153 -65.26 42.54 -28.90
N VAL A 154 -64.80 43.78 -29.05
CA VAL A 154 -63.44 44.07 -29.57
C VAL A 154 -62.37 43.51 -28.63
N ASN A 155 -62.54 43.72 -27.32
CA ASN A 155 -61.62 43.22 -26.32
C ASN A 155 -61.54 41.68 -26.35
N LEU A 156 -62.69 41.00 -26.44
CA LEU A 156 -62.73 39.53 -26.52
C LEU A 156 -62.00 38.98 -27.74
N VAL A 157 -62.16 39.59 -28.92
CA VAL A 157 -61.52 39.11 -30.16
C VAL A 157 -59.99 39.30 -30.12
N GLN A 158 -59.50 40.42 -29.59
CA GLN A 158 -58.06 40.69 -29.48
C GLN A 158 -57.36 39.73 -28.50
N GLU A 159 -58.00 39.41 -27.37
CA GLU A 159 -57.49 38.45 -26.40
C GLU A 159 -57.36 37.04 -27.00
N ILE A 160 -58.31 36.63 -27.84
CA ILE A 160 -58.27 35.31 -28.50
C ILE A 160 -57.09 35.23 -29.49
N GLY A 161 -56.88 36.27 -30.31
CA GLY A 161 -55.84 36.25 -31.35
C GLY A 161 -54.40 36.33 -30.83
N THR A 162 -54.16 37.02 -29.71
CA THR A 162 -52.83 37.07 -29.07
C THR A 162 -52.45 35.73 -28.46
N LEU A 163 -53.41 35.06 -27.83
CA LEU A 163 -53.24 33.76 -27.18
C LEU A 163 -52.81 32.66 -28.17
N GLU A 164 -53.29 32.69 -29.41
CA GLU A 164 -52.94 31.71 -30.44
C GLU A 164 -51.49 31.85 -30.96
N LYS A 165 -51.02 33.09 -31.16
CA LYS A 165 -49.64 33.35 -31.63
C LYS A 165 -48.58 32.98 -30.61
N ASP A 166 -48.86 33.27 -29.34
CA ASP A 166 -47.96 32.93 -28.23
C ASP A 166 -47.80 31.41 -28.10
N LYS A 167 -48.88 30.64 -28.31
CA LYS A 167 -48.84 29.17 -28.30
C LYS A 167 -47.90 28.60 -29.36
N ILE A 168 -47.95 29.11 -30.60
CA ILE A 168 -47.13 28.59 -31.72
C ILE A 168 -45.64 28.89 -31.53
N THR A 169 -45.31 30.12 -31.12
CA THR A 169 -43.91 30.53 -30.90
C THR A 169 -43.28 29.72 -29.77
N PHE A 170 -44.06 29.44 -28.74
CA PHE A 170 -43.62 28.70 -27.57
C PHE A 170 -43.35 27.21 -27.84
N GLU A 171 -44.21 26.52 -28.60
CA GLU A 171 -43.97 25.10 -28.98
C GLU A 171 -42.66 24.92 -29.78
N LYS A 172 -42.33 25.87 -30.66
CA LYS A 172 -41.06 25.82 -31.42
C LYS A 172 -39.83 25.95 -30.53
N GLN A 173 -39.87 26.79 -29.51
CA GLN A 173 -38.75 26.96 -28.56
C GLN A 173 -38.53 25.70 -27.71
N LYS A 174 -39.62 25.03 -27.30
CA LYS A 174 -39.57 23.76 -26.56
C LYS A 174 -38.88 22.66 -27.37
N GLU A 175 -39.22 22.52 -28.65
CA GLU A 175 -38.63 21.50 -29.52
C GLU A 175 -37.13 21.71 -29.74
N GLN A 176 -36.69 22.96 -29.94
CA GLN A 176 -35.28 23.30 -30.12
C GLN A 176 -34.44 23.03 -28.85
N LEU A 177 -34.97 23.36 -27.68
CA LEU A 177 -34.29 23.10 -26.40
C LEU A 177 -34.14 21.61 -26.11
N ALA A 178 -35.17 20.81 -26.38
CA ALA A 178 -35.12 19.35 -26.20
C ALA A 178 -34.06 18.68 -27.10
N LYS A 179 -33.93 19.14 -28.36
CA LYS A 179 -32.90 18.66 -29.30
C LYS A 179 -31.49 19.02 -28.82
N LEU A 180 -31.28 20.27 -28.38
CA LEU A 180 -29.98 20.71 -27.87
C LEU A 180 -29.58 19.95 -26.60
N GLN A 181 -30.53 19.69 -25.70
CA GLN A 181 -30.30 18.88 -24.52
C GLN A 181 -29.85 17.46 -24.88
N THR A 182 -30.57 16.80 -25.80
CA THR A 182 -30.25 15.43 -26.23
C THR A 182 -28.83 15.33 -26.80
N GLU A 183 -28.39 16.32 -27.58
CA GLU A 183 -27.05 16.35 -28.14
C GLU A 183 -25.98 16.57 -27.05
N LEU A 184 -26.25 17.46 -26.09
CA LEU A 184 -25.34 17.73 -24.98
C LEU A 184 -25.19 16.52 -24.05
N ASP A 185 -26.27 15.78 -23.81
CA ASP A 185 -26.28 14.54 -23.01
C ASP A 185 -25.49 13.41 -23.70
N LYS A 186 -25.60 13.28 -25.03
CA LYS A 186 -24.80 12.34 -25.82
C LYS A 186 -23.31 12.64 -25.74
N GLN A 187 -22.92 13.91 -25.92
CA GLN A 187 -21.51 14.33 -25.83
C GLN A 187 -20.96 14.10 -24.42
N ASN A 188 -21.71 14.48 -23.39
CA ASN A 188 -21.31 14.26 -22.00
C ASN A 188 -21.13 12.76 -21.69
N SER A 189 -22.04 11.90 -22.16
CA SER A 189 -21.95 10.44 -21.98
C SER A 189 -20.74 9.84 -22.70
N PHE A 190 -20.42 10.32 -23.91
CA PHE A 190 -19.23 9.90 -24.65
C PHE A 190 -17.94 10.26 -23.91
N PHE A 191 -17.78 11.52 -23.48
CA PHE A 191 -16.59 11.95 -22.75
C PHE A 191 -16.45 11.25 -21.39
N GLN A 192 -17.55 10.98 -20.68
CA GLN A 192 -17.53 10.16 -19.47
C GLN A 192 -17.03 8.74 -19.74
N GLY A 193 -17.44 8.12 -20.86
CA GLY A 193 -16.96 6.81 -21.29
C GLY A 193 -15.46 6.77 -21.56
N GLU A 194 -14.95 7.76 -22.30
CA GLU A 194 -13.51 7.84 -22.62
C GLU A 194 -12.64 8.13 -21.38
N VAL A 195 -13.10 9.00 -20.47
CA VAL A 195 -12.41 9.23 -19.18
C VAL A 195 -12.42 7.95 -18.33
N LYS A 196 -13.50 7.16 -18.32
CA LYS A 196 -13.55 5.88 -17.59
C LYS A 196 -12.54 4.87 -18.14
N LYS A 197 -12.39 4.76 -19.47
CA LYS A 197 -11.38 3.90 -20.10
C LYS A 197 -9.96 4.36 -19.73
N ALA A 198 -9.69 5.66 -19.81
CA ALA A 198 -8.38 6.21 -19.44
C ALA A 198 -8.06 6.01 -17.95
N LYS A 199 -9.03 6.15 -17.05
CA LYS A 199 -8.86 5.82 -15.61
C LYS A 199 -8.60 4.34 -15.37
N THR A 200 -9.23 3.46 -16.14
CA THR A 200 -8.98 2.02 -16.06
C THR A 200 -7.54 1.71 -16.48
N TYR A 201 -7.06 2.34 -17.56
CA TYR A 201 -5.67 2.25 -18.01
C TYR A 201 -4.66 2.83 -16.99
N GLN A 202 -4.97 3.98 -16.39
CA GLN A 202 -4.15 4.57 -15.31
C GLN A 202 -4.08 3.67 -14.07
N SER A 203 -5.19 3.01 -13.71
CA SER A 203 -5.24 2.06 -12.60
C SER A 203 -4.41 0.81 -12.89
N ASP A 204 -4.43 0.31 -14.13
CA ASP A 204 -3.59 -0.83 -14.56
C ASP A 204 -2.10 -0.47 -14.54
N LEU A 205 -1.72 0.69 -15.07
CA LEU A 205 -0.34 1.20 -15.01
C LEU A 205 0.15 1.40 -13.57
N SER A 206 -0.68 2.00 -12.71
CA SER A 206 -0.36 2.18 -11.29
C SER A 206 -0.21 0.83 -10.57
N GLY A 207 -1.08 -0.14 -10.85
CA GLY A 207 -0.95 -1.50 -10.34
C GLY A 207 0.36 -2.19 -10.76
N LYS A 208 0.76 -2.04 -12.03
CA LYS A 208 2.03 -2.56 -12.56
C LYS A 208 3.24 -1.87 -11.93
N ILE A 209 3.23 -0.54 -11.78
CA ILE A 209 4.29 0.23 -11.11
C ILE A 209 4.41 -0.19 -9.64
N ALA A 210 3.28 -0.39 -8.95
CA ALA A 210 3.26 -0.87 -7.57
C ALA A 210 3.80 -2.30 -7.43
N ALA A 211 3.43 -3.21 -8.34
CA ALA A 211 3.94 -4.58 -8.36
C ALA A 211 5.45 -4.64 -8.63
N LEU A 212 5.96 -3.85 -9.59
CA LEU A 212 7.39 -3.76 -9.89
C LEU A 212 8.18 -3.10 -8.74
N SER A 213 7.62 -2.05 -8.12
CA SER A 213 8.19 -1.42 -6.92
C SER A 213 8.21 -2.37 -5.73
N ALA A 214 7.15 -3.15 -5.54
CA ALA A 214 7.08 -4.17 -4.50
C ALA A 214 8.07 -5.32 -4.76
N LYS A 215 8.32 -5.70 -6.01
CA LYS A 215 9.33 -6.71 -6.38
C LYS A 215 10.76 -6.21 -6.13
N GLN A 216 11.06 -4.96 -6.49
CA GLN A 216 12.34 -4.32 -6.18
C GLN A 216 12.53 -4.14 -4.66
N ALA A 217 11.50 -3.68 -3.96
CA ALA A 217 11.50 -3.59 -2.51
C ALA A 217 11.62 -4.97 -1.87
N ALA A 218 11.06 -6.03 -2.46
CA ALA A 218 11.20 -7.40 -1.99
C ALA A 218 12.63 -7.93 -2.19
N ILE A 219 13.31 -7.62 -3.30
CA ILE A 219 14.72 -8.00 -3.51
C ILE A 219 15.64 -7.25 -2.53
N LEU A 220 15.39 -5.95 -2.31
CA LEU A 220 16.12 -5.15 -1.33
C LEU A 220 15.81 -5.59 0.12
N ALA A 221 14.56 -5.93 0.40
CA ALA A 221 14.11 -6.50 1.67
C ALA A 221 14.51 -7.97 1.83
N GLU A 222 14.87 -8.71 0.79
CA GLU A 222 15.47 -10.04 0.91
C GLU A 222 16.97 -9.94 1.24
N LYS A 223 17.64 -8.87 0.76
CA LYS A 223 19.02 -8.53 1.17
C LYS A 223 19.08 -7.99 2.61
N GLN A 224 18.15 -7.12 2.99
CA GLN A 224 18.06 -6.47 4.30
C GLN A 224 17.20 -7.22 5.32
N GLY A 225 16.44 -8.22 4.86
CA GLY A 225 15.38 -8.85 5.63
C GLY A 225 15.91 -9.56 6.84
N THR A 226 15.41 -9.11 8.00
CA THR A 226 15.27 -9.91 9.20
C THR A 226 14.90 -11.32 8.77
N PHE A 227 15.84 -12.22 8.95
CA PHE A 227 15.73 -13.59 8.49
C PHE A 227 14.50 -14.21 9.20
N SER A 228 13.92 -15.33 8.75
CA SER A 228 12.89 -16.04 9.52
C SER A 228 12.98 -17.50 9.14
N THR A 229 14.14 -18.09 9.40
CA THR A 229 14.39 -19.49 9.07
C THR A 229 15.04 -20.19 10.26
N THR A 230 14.82 -21.50 10.34
CA THR A 230 15.47 -22.40 11.28
C THR A 230 16.74 -22.97 10.67
N VAL A 231 17.69 -23.39 11.52
CA VAL A 231 19.01 -23.89 11.06
C VAL A 231 18.91 -25.15 10.19
N GLY A 232 17.75 -25.83 10.20
CA GLY A 232 17.52 -27.08 9.48
C GLY A 232 17.46 -26.97 7.96
N ASP A 233 17.13 -25.81 7.37
CA ASP A 233 16.87 -25.69 5.92
C ASP A 233 17.75 -24.65 5.19
N VAL A 234 18.73 -24.05 5.87
CA VAL A 234 19.79 -23.27 5.22
C VAL A 234 20.96 -24.24 5.06
N PRO A 235 21.62 -24.34 3.88
CA PRO A 235 22.70 -25.29 3.67
C PRO A 235 23.65 -25.29 4.87
N LEU A 236 23.62 -26.45 5.52
CA LEU A 236 24.34 -26.94 6.70
C LEU A 236 25.29 -25.91 7.33
N ALA A 237 25.23 -25.75 8.64
CA ALA A 237 25.96 -26.79 9.35
C ALA A 237 27.43 -26.70 8.94
N ASP A 238 28.05 -25.51 9.10
CA ASP A 238 29.51 -25.34 9.08
C ASP A 238 30.21 -25.01 7.74
N ASP A 239 29.63 -24.17 6.85
CA ASP A 239 30.35 -23.56 5.69
C ASP A 239 31.73 -23.01 6.12
N PRO A 240 32.86 -23.69 5.78
CA PRO A 240 34.17 -23.30 6.26
C PRO A 240 34.61 -21.93 5.75
N ALA A 241 34.14 -21.52 4.56
CA ALA A 241 34.47 -20.24 3.98
C ALA A 241 33.84 -19.06 4.73
N SER A 242 32.75 -19.31 5.48
CA SER A 242 32.07 -18.31 6.30
C SER A 242 32.68 -18.10 7.69
N ARG A 243 33.77 -18.80 8.02
CA ARG A 243 34.41 -18.74 9.35
C ARG A 243 35.57 -17.75 9.40
N PRO A 244 35.88 -17.17 10.56
CA PRO A 244 36.98 -16.21 10.71
C PRO A 244 38.37 -16.83 10.51
N ASP A 245 38.53 -18.14 10.69
CA ASP A 245 39.80 -18.86 10.49
C ASP A 245 40.09 -19.20 9.02
N TYR A 246 39.12 -19.08 8.10
CA TYR A 246 39.32 -19.32 6.67
C TYR A 246 40.40 -18.43 6.05
N ASN A 247 41.30 -19.01 5.24
CA ASN A 247 42.33 -18.27 4.50
C ASN A 247 41.91 -18.11 3.02
N PRO A 248 41.65 -16.88 2.54
CA PRO A 248 41.24 -16.65 1.16
C PRO A 248 42.39 -16.66 0.14
N GLY A 249 43.65 -16.81 0.58
CA GLY A 249 44.80 -16.90 -0.31
C GLY A 249 45.38 -15.56 -0.79
N PHE A 250 44.94 -14.44 -0.21
CA PHE A 250 45.48 -13.10 -0.46
C PHE A 250 45.57 -12.28 0.84
N SER A 251 46.40 -11.24 0.84
CA SER A 251 46.57 -10.31 1.97
C SER A 251 46.89 -8.88 1.46
N PRO A 252 46.38 -7.82 2.10
CA PRO A 252 45.44 -7.88 3.22
C PRO A 252 44.05 -8.33 2.75
N ALA A 253 43.37 -9.11 3.58
CA ALA A 253 42.03 -9.60 3.32
C ALA A 253 41.07 -9.15 4.40
N PHE A 254 39.86 -8.74 4.01
CA PHE A 254 38.84 -8.24 4.91
C PHE A 254 37.54 -9.02 4.77
N ALA A 255 36.87 -9.35 5.88
CA ALA A 255 35.55 -9.97 5.81
C ALA A 255 34.64 -9.40 6.90
N THR A 256 33.36 -9.21 6.57
CA THR A 256 32.36 -8.77 7.53
C THR A 256 31.60 -9.95 8.09
N PHE A 257 31.43 -9.95 9.41
CA PHE A 257 30.78 -11.03 10.14
C PHE A 257 29.61 -10.47 10.92
N SER A 258 28.42 -11.00 10.68
CA SER A 258 27.23 -10.67 11.48
C SER A 258 27.21 -11.50 12.76
N PHE A 259 26.80 -10.88 13.86
CA PHE A 259 26.43 -11.60 15.06
C PHE A 259 24.94 -11.91 15.04
N GLY A 260 24.60 -13.20 14.92
CA GLY A 260 23.22 -13.70 14.94
C GLY A 260 22.38 -13.42 13.70
N ALA A 261 21.27 -14.17 13.63
CA ALA A 261 20.14 -14.07 12.72
C ALA A 261 19.05 -15.02 13.29
N PRO A 262 17.76 -14.64 13.34
CA PRO A 262 17.08 -13.65 12.50
C PRO A 262 16.65 -12.31 13.11
N HIS A 263 15.87 -12.32 14.20
CA HIS A 263 15.07 -11.17 14.65
C HIS A 263 15.44 -10.64 16.02
N PHE A 264 16.46 -11.23 16.66
CA PHE A 264 17.10 -10.71 17.89
C PHE A 264 16.15 -10.51 19.09
N LYS A 265 14.91 -11.00 19.01
CA LYS A 265 13.79 -10.79 19.95
C LYS A 265 13.34 -12.10 20.57
N GLY A 266 13.12 -12.09 21.88
CA GLY A 266 12.69 -13.26 22.64
C GLY A 266 13.83 -14.20 23.01
N MET A 267 13.55 -15.49 23.17
CA MET A 267 14.57 -16.44 23.59
C MET A 267 15.45 -16.89 22.43
N SER A 268 16.78 -16.79 22.57
CA SER A 268 17.70 -17.49 21.68
C SER A 268 17.73 -18.98 22.02
N GLN A 269 17.53 -19.85 21.04
CA GLN A 269 17.62 -21.30 21.22
C GLN A 269 19.05 -21.72 21.59
N TYR A 270 20.06 -21.25 20.86
CA TYR A 270 21.46 -21.53 21.20
C TYR A 270 21.91 -20.80 22.47
N GLY A 271 21.36 -19.63 22.75
CA GLY A 271 21.64 -18.91 23.99
C GLY A 271 21.09 -19.66 25.20
N ALA A 272 19.84 -20.13 25.13
CA ALA A 272 19.23 -21.01 26.13
C ALA A 272 20.04 -22.30 26.31
N TYR A 273 20.53 -22.90 25.23
CA TYR A 273 21.42 -24.07 25.30
C TYR A 273 22.73 -23.76 26.04
N GLY A 274 23.38 -22.63 25.72
CA GLY A 274 24.59 -22.19 26.43
C GLY A 274 24.35 -21.89 27.91
N ARG A 275 23.18 -21.32 28.25
CA ARG A 275 22.75 -21.08 29.64
C ARG A 275 22.51 -22.38 30.39
N ALA A 276 21.83 -23.35 29.78
CA ALA A 276 21.61 -24.69 30.34
C ALA A 276 22.95 -25.41 30.60
N LYS A 277 23.88 -25.38 29.65
CA LYS A 277 25.24 -25.91 29.82
C LYS A 277 26.03 -25.19 30.91
N SER A 278 25.65 -23.96 31.24
CA SER A 278 26.23 -23.19 32.34
C SER A 278 25.49 -23.40 33.67
N GLY A 279 24.57 -24.37 33.75
CA GLY A 279 23.89 -24.79 34.97
C GLY A 279 22.56 -24.09 35.26
N GLN A 280 22.05 -23.24 34.36
CA GLN A 280 20.75 -22.59 34.55
C GLN A 280 19.60 -23.55 34.26
N ASN A 281 18.57 -23.53 35.12
CA ASN A 281 17.36 -24.32 34.89
C ASN A 281 16.40 -23.61 33.92
N ALA A 282 15.33 -24.30 33.51
CA ALA A 282 14.36 -23.76 32.57
C ALA A 282 13.72 -22.44 33.04
N GLU A 283 13.44 -22.28 34.34
CA GLU A 283 12.85 -21.06 34.88
C GLU A 283 13.82 -19.88 34.83
N ASP A 284 15.09 -20.10 35.18
CA ASP A 284 16.15 -19.09 35.10
C ASP A 284 16.31 -18.60 33.65
N ILE A 285 16.33 -19.53 32.70
CA ILE A 285 16.41 -19.24 31.26
C ILE A 285 15.21 -18.41 30.81
N LEU A 286 13.99 -18.84 31.14
CA LEU A 286 12.76 -18.14 30.76
C LEU A 286 12.72 -16.72 31.36
N ARG A 287 13.10 -16.57 32.63
CA ARG A 287 13.16 -15.26 33.30
C ARG A 287 14.22 -14.35 32.72
N ALA A 288 15.36 -14.89 32.30
CA ALA A 288 16.40 -14.11 31.65
C ALA A 288 15.91 -13.48 30.34
N TYR A 289 15.26 -14.24 29.46
CA TYR A 289 14.83 -13.75 28.14
C TYR A 289 13.56 -12.91 28.15
N TYR A 290 12.59 -13.24 29.01
CA TYR A 290 11.29 -12.58 28.98
C TYR A 290 11.15 -11.50 30.07
N GLY A 291 11.99 -11.54 31.11
CA GLY A 291 11.97 -10.64 32.28
C GLY A 291 10.63 -10.68 33.01
N GLY A 292 10.53 -10.19 34.25
CA GLY A 292 9.26 -9.73 34.88
C GLY A 292 7.95 -10.55 34.74
N ILE A 293 8.03 -11.82 34.34
CA ILE A 293 6.91 -12.69 33.95
C ILE A 293 6.56 -13.68 35.05
N ASP A 294 5.34 -14.16 34.98
CA ASP A 294 4.83 -15.25 35.78
C ASP A 294 4.87 -16.54 34.95
N ILE A 295 5.48 -17.59 35.50
CA ILE A 295 5.48 -18.92 34.90
C ILE A 295 4.31 -19.68 35.51
N LYS A 296 3.18 -19.69 34.82
CA LYS A 296 1.98 -20.43 35.23
C LYS A 296 2.16 -21.90 34.87
N LYS A 297 1.96 -22.83 35.81
CA LYS A 297 2.25 -24.28 35.65
C LYS A 297 1.03 -25.17 35.54
N ASP A 298 -0.16 -24.59 35.70
CA ASP A 298 -1.48 -25.23 35.75
C ASP A 298 -2.38 -24.78 34.60
N TYR A 299 -1.81 -24.36 33.47
CA TYR A 299 -2.61 -24.04 32.28
C TYR A 299 -3.23 -25.30 31.69
N ASP A 300 -4.47 -25.19 31.18
CA ASP A 300 -5.23 -26.32 30.65
C ASP A 300 -4.47 -27.03 29.51
N PRO A 301 -3.97 -28.27 29.71
CA PRO A 301 -3.26 -29.01 28.68
C PRO A 301 -4.20 -29.52 27.57
N GLY A 302 -5.51 -29.58 27.82
CA GLY A 302 -6.53 -29.98 26.84
C GLY A 302 -6.95 -28.83 25.92
N LYS A 303 -6.41 -27.62 26.13
CA LYS A 303 -6.78 -26.43 25.37
C LYS A 303 -6.57 -26.64 23.87
N GLN A 304 -7.66 -26.50 23.11
CA GLN A 304 -7.66 -26.70 21.67
C GLN A 304 -7.20 -25.45 20.92
N ILE A 305 -6.27 -25.60 19.99
CA ILE A 305 -5.80 -24.55 19.08
C ILE A 305 -6.02 -24.94 17.63
N GLY A 306 -6.17 -23.96 16.74
CA GLY A 306 -6.25 -24.18 15.30
C GLY A 306 -4.85 -24.27 14.68
N VAL A 307 -4.60 -25.30 13.86
CA VAL A 307 -3.31 -25.55 13.19
C VAL A 307 -3.53 -25.62 11.69
N LYS A 308 -2.87 -24.71 10.96
CA LYS A 308 -3.11 -24.52 9.52
C LYS A 308 -2.78 -25.81 8.76
N GLY A 309 -3.78 -26.35 8.07
CA GLY A 309 -3.68 -27.59 7.28
C GLY A 309 -3.87 -28.89 8.07
N TYR A 310 -4.03 -28.83 9.40
CA TYR A 310 -4.16 -30.01 10.27
C TYR A 310 -5.38 -29.98 11.21
N GLY A 311 -6.16 -28.90 11.20
CA GLY A 311 -7.38 -28.76 11.99
C GLY A 311 -7.11 -28.36 13.44
N ARG A 312 -8.04 -28.69 14.33
CA ARG A 312 -7.92 -28.40 15.77
C ARG A 312 -7.23 -29.55 16.49
N MET A 313 -6.31 -29.23 17.40
CA MET A 313 -5.67 -30.20 18.30
C MET A 313 -5.38 -29.58 19.65
N ASP A 314 -5.15 -30.44 20.67
CA ASP A 314 -4.74 -29.96 21.97
C ASP A 314 -3.31 -29.39 21.92
N ILE A 315 -3.07 -28.41 22.79
CA ILE A 315 -1.83 -27.67 22.84
C ILE A 315 -0.60 -28.54 23.16
N GLU A 316 -0.76 -29.63 23.93
CA GLU A 316 0.36 -30.52 24.27
C GLU A 316 0.75 -31.40 23.08
N THR A 317 -0.22 -31.97 22.35
CA THR A 317 0.01 -32.68 21.09
C THR A 317 0.71 -31.77 20.07
N TYR A 318 0.27 -30.52 19.95
CA TYR A 318 0.95 -29.54 19.09
C TYR A 318 2.41 -29.32 19.53
N THR A 319 2.66 -29.15 20.83
CA THR A 319 4.00 -28.86 21.36
C THR A 319 4.97 -30.05 21.17
N LYS A 320 4.49 -31.29 21.27
CA LYS A 320 5.29 -32.50 20.96
C LYS A 320 5.76 -32.60 19.51
N ARG A 321 5.12 -31.83 18.62
CA ARG A 321 5.31 -31.86 17.17
C ARG A 321 6.17 -30.71 16.63
N ILE A 322 6.92 -30.04 17.51
CA ILE A 322 7.86 -28.96 17.18
C ILE A 322 9.28 -29.51 16.94
N TYR A 323 9.83 -29.25 15.75
CA TYR A 323 11.11 -29.82 15.25
C TYR A 323 12.24 -28.79 15.14
N GLU A 324 12.17 -27.73 15.93
CA GLU A 324 13.09 -26.58 15.89
C GLU A 324 14.55 -26.89 16.30
N VAL A 325 14.75 -27.64 17.38
CA VAL A 325 16.08 -27.97 17.95
C VAL A 325 16.35 -29.46 17.97
N PRO A 326 17.61 -29.93 17.92
CA PRO A 326 17.91 -31.36 17.89
C PRO A 326 17.63 -32.03 19.26
N ASN A 327 17.25 -33.32 19.22
CA ASN A 327 17.06 -34.11 20.44
C ASN A 327 18.36 -34.30 21.23
N SER A 328 19.52 -34.34 20.54
CA SER A 328 20.83 -34.55 21.17
C SER A 328 21.19 -33.51 22.22
N TRP A 329 20.65 -32.29 22.12
CA TRP A 329 20.86 -31.27 23.15
C TRP A 329 20.44 -31.73 24.54
N GLY A 330 19.41 -32.58 24.65
CA GLY A 330 18.97 -33.10 25.95
C GLY A 330 20.03 -33.94 26.64
N ASP A 331 20.79 -34.72 25.88
CA ASP A 331 21.87 -35.57 26.39
C ASP A 331 23.18 -34.77 26.58
N ASP A 332 23.37 -33.71 25.79
CA ASP A 332 24.57 -32.85 25.82
C ASP A 332 24.47 -31.67 26.81
N GLY A 333 23.82 -31.89 27.96
CA GLY A 333 23.68 -30.89 29.05
C GLY A 333 22.69 -29.75 28.76
N GLY A 334 21.85 -29.89 27.73
CA GLY A 334 20.87 -28.89 27.27
C GLY A 334 19.42 -29.23 27.58
N PHE A 335 19.14 -30.19 28.44
CA PHE A 335 17.75 -30.60 28.74
C PHE A 335 16.89 -29.44 29.28
N GLU A 336 17.47 -28.56 30.09
CA GLU A 336 16.80 -27.36 30.60
C GLU A 336 16.48 -26.34 29.48
N ALA A 337 17.29 -26.29 28.41
CA ALA A 337 16.98 -25.50 27.23
C ALA A 337 15.80 -26.08 26.43
N LEU A 338 15.72 -27.42 26.32
CA LEU A 338 14.56 -28.07 25.69
C LEU A 338 13.27 -27.78 26.47
N LYS A 339 13.33 -27.80 27.81
CA LYS A 339 12.20 -27.43 28.68
C LYS A 339 11.80 -25.97 28.46
N ALA A 340 12.74 -25.04 28.54
CA ALA A 340 12.46 -23.61 28.30
C ALA A 340 11.83 -23.39 26.92
N GLN A 341 12.36 -24.06 25.89
CA GLN A 341 11.81 -23.98 24.53
C GLN A 341 10.42 -24.57 24.40
N ALA A 342 10.12 -25.70 25.06
CA ALA A 342 8.76 -26.25 25.09
C ALA A 342 7.76 -25.24 25.68
N VAL A 343 8.13 -24.56 26.77
CA VAL A 343 7.30 -23.52 27.39
C VAL A 343 7.12 -22.30 26.49
N ALA A 344 8.19 -21.80 25.88
CA ALA A 344 8.12 -20.69 24.93
C ALA A 344 7.26 -21.02 23.70
N ALA A 345 7.46 -22.22 23.14
CA ALA A 345 6.70 -22.72 21.98
C ALA A 345 5.20 -22.85 22.29
N ARG A 346 4.86 -23.42 23.45
CA ARG A 346 3.48 -23.54 23.94
C ARG A 346 2.82 -22.16 24.09
N THR A 347 3.54 -21.24 24.75
CA THR A 347 3.05 -19.88 25.02
C THR A 347 2.84 -19.10 23.72
N TYR A 348 3.78 -19.19 22.77
CA TYR A 348 3.67 -18.54 21.47
C TYR A 348 2.43 -19.01 20.68
N ALA A 349 2.19 -20.32 20.62
CA ALA A 349 1.02 -20.88 19.93
C ALA A 349 -0.30 -20.43 20.55
N LEU A 350 -0.37 -20.38 21.88
CA LEU A 350 -1.53 -19.84 22.60
C LEU A 350 -1.72 -18.35 22.32
N ALA A 351 -0.65 -17.54 22.35
CA ALA A 351 -0.71 -16.12 22.02
C ALA A 351 -1.18 -15.87 20.58
N TRP A 352 -0.68 -16.67 19.63
CA TRP A 352 -1.02 -16.57 18.21
C TRP A 352 -2.49 -16.87 17.94
N THR A 353 -2.99 -17.94 18.53
CA THR A 353 -4.36 -18.43 18.31
C THR A 353 -5.38 -17.74 19.23
N ASN A 354 -5.01 -16.66 19.91
CA ASN A 354 -5.82 -15.98 20.93
C ASN A 354 -6.42 -16.99 21.92
N GLU A 355 -5.54 -17.82 22.49
CA GLU A 355 -5.89 -18.91 23.41
C GLU A 355 -6.93 -19.85 22.79
N GLY A 356 -6.74 -20.23 21.52
CA GLY A 356 -7.59 -21.18 20.80
C GLY A 356 -8.92 -20.64 20.23
N SER A 357 -9.23 -19.36 20.48
CA SER A 357 -10.45 -18.69 19.99
C SER A 357 -10.26 -17.92 18.69
N GLY A 358 -9.01 -17.69 18.29
CA GLY A 358 -8.61 -16.97 17.09
C GLY A 358 -8.35 -17.88 15.89
N GLY A 359 -7.54 -17.39 14.96
CA GLY A 359 -7.18 -18.11 13.74
C GLY A 359 -6.17 -19.23 13.96
N ASP A 360 -5.73 -19.83 12.85
CA ASP A 360 -4.84 -20.98 12.86
C ASP A 360 -3.35 -20.56 12.89
N ILE A 361 -2.54 -21.27 13.67
CA ILE A 361 -1.08 -21.13 13.63
C ILE A 361 -0.50 -21.75 12.37
N CYS A 362 0.45 -21.05 11.73
CA CYS A 362 1.14 -21.57 10.56
C CYS A 362 2.14 -22.68 10.95
N THR A 363 2.43 -23.58 10.01
CA THR A 363 3.24 -24.79 10.23
C THR A 363 4.61 -24.71 9.56
N ASP A 364 4.97 -23.53 9.08
CA ASP A 364 6.26 -23.20 8.49
C ASP A 364 7.13 -22.37 9.47
N GLN A 365 8.36 -22.07 9.04
CA GLN A 365 9.37 -21.33 9.78
C GLN A 365 8.97 -19.87 10.11
N GLY A 366 7.89 -19.36 9.51
CA GLY A 366 7.32 -18.06 9.87
C GLY A 366 6.62 -18.06 11.23
N CYS A 367 6.20 -19.23 11.71
CA CYS A 367 5.66 -19.43 13.05
C CYS A 367 6.57 -20.38 13.84
N GLN A 368 6.44 -21.69 13.58
CA GLN A 368 7.14 -22.77 14.28
C GLN A 368 7.23 -23.97 13.34
N VAL A 369 8.39 -24.63 13.26
CA VAL A 369 8.58 -25.82 12.44
C VAL A 369 7.80 -26.99 13.04
N TYR A 370 6.63 -27.23 12.47
CA TYR A 370 5.69 -28.28 12.87
C TYR A 370 5.75 -29.45 11.89
N LYS A 371 5.70 -30.69 12.40
CA LYS A 371 5.47 -31.90 11.59
C LYS A 371 4.30 -32.68 12.15
N ASN A 372 3.54 -33.35 11.29
CA ASN A 372 2.37 -34.14 11.71
C ASN A 372 2.72 -35.50 12.33
N SER A 373 3.78 -35.54 13.14
CA SER A 373 4.24 -36.71 13.87
C SER A 373 4.99 -36.27 15.11
N ASP A 374 4.79 -36.96 16.22
CA ASP A 374 5.48 -36.67 17.46
C ASP A 374 6.99 -36.86 17.28
N LYS A 375 7.78 -35.93 17.81
CA LYS A 375 9.24 -35.95 17.66
C LYS A 375 9.93 -37.01 18.51
N GLY A 376 9.30 -37.40 19.61
CA GLY A 376 9.83 -38.36 20.58
C GLY A 376 11.15 -37.92 21.25
N GLY A 377 11.76 -38.85 21.99
CA GLY A 377 13.05 -38.67 22.65
C GLY A 377 13.05 -37.55 23.70
N LYS A 378 14.21 -36.89 23.85
CA LYS A 378 14.41 -35.82 24.84
C LYS A 378 13.48 -34.62 24.68
N TRP A 379 13.03 -34.33 23.46
CA TRP A 379 12.02 -33.30 23.25
C TRP A 379 10.70 -33.67 23.93
N GLU A 380 10.20 -34.89 23.72
CA GLU A 380 8.95 -35.31 24.35
C GLU A 380 9.06 -35.37 25.88
N GLU A 381 10.19 -35.84 26.41
CA GLU A 381 10.48 -35.78 27.85
C GLU A 381 10.40 -34.34 28.39
N ALA A 382 10.98 -33.37 27.68
CA ALA A 382 10.95 -31.95 28.07
C ALA A 382 9.55 -31.33 27.98
N VAL A 383 8.77 -31.67 26.95
CA VAL A 383 7.37 -31.24 26.81
C VAL A 383 6.52 -31.79 27.96
N ASN A 384 6.67 -33.08 28.27
CA ASN A 384 5.95 -33.72 29.37
C ASN A 384 6.35 -33.14 30.74
N ALA A 385 7.64 -32.88 30.96
CA ALA A 385 8.15 -32.30 32.20
C ALA A 385 7.67 -30.86 32.44
N THR A 386 7.26 -30.15 31.38
CA THR A 386 6.75 -28.78 31.42
C THR A 386 5.28 -28.67 30.99
N LYS A 387 4.54 -29.78 31.09
CA LYS A 387 3.12 -29.83 30.72
C LYS A 387 2.33 -28.75 31.49
N GLY A 388 1.50 -27.98 30.78
CA GLY A 388 0.72 -26.89 31.37
C GLY A 388 1.53 -25.64 31.77
N TRP A 389 2.84 -25.60 31.49
CA TRP A 389 3.66 -24.41 31.75
C TRP A 389 3.52 -23.40 30.63
N VAL A 390 3.14 -22.16 30.97
CA VAL A 390 3.00 -21.02 30.06
C VAL A 390 3.53 -19.74 30.70
N LEU A 391 3.94 -18.77 29.87
CA LEU A 391 4.42 -17.47 30.33
C LEU A 391 3.28 -16.44 30.28
N THR A 392 3.06 -15.78 31.39
CA THR A 392 2.04 -14.73 31.51
C THR A 392 2.61 -13.46 32.13
N LYS A 393 1.96 -12.33 31.85
CA LYS A 393 2.16 -11.07 32.56
C LYS A 393 0.81 -10.54 32.99
N ASP A 394 0.63 -10.31 34.28
CA ASP A 394 -0.63 -9.84 34.88
C ASP A 394 -1.82 -10.73 34.44
N GLY A 395 -1.60 -12.05 34.47
CA GLY A 395 -2.58 -13.08 34.06
C GLY A 395 -2.78 -13.22 32.55
N LYS A 396 -2.14 -12.41 31.70
CA LYS A 396 -2.28 -12.46 30.24
C LYS A 396 -1.13 -13.23 29.60
N ILE A 397 -1.43 -14.15 28.70
CA ILE A 397 -0.42 -14.86 27.89
C ILE A 397 0.42 -13.84 27.09
N ILE A 398 1.75 -13.95 27.17
CA ILE A 398 2.66 -13.11 26.40
C ILE A 398 2.95 -13.72 25.03
N LYS A 399 3.31 -12.90 24.03
CA LYS A 399 3.88 -13.41 22.78
C LYS A 399 5.36 -13.75 23.01
N ALA A 400 5.60 -15.01 23.37
CA ALA A 400 6.94 -15.54 23.66
C ALA A 400 7.73 -15.83 22.38
N TRP A 401 8.25 -14.77 21.72
CA TRP A 401 9.12 -14.96 20.56
C TRP A 401 10.35 -15.79 20.94
N TYR A 402 10.88 -16.53 19.99
CA TYR A 402 12.17 -17.18 20.10
C TYR A 402 12.78 -17.34 18.70
N ALA A 403 14.09 -17.45 18.64
CA ALA A 403 14.87 -17.52 17.41
C ALA A 403 16.04 -18.47 17.58
N SER A 404 16.63 -18.94 16.47
CA SER A 404 17.84 -19.75 16.52
C SER A 404 18.98 -19.04 17.24
N THR A 405 19.37 -17.85 16.75
CA THR A 405 20.53 -17.12 17.27
C THR A 405 20.31 -15.60 17.23
N SER A 406 20.35 -14.94 18.39
CA SER A 406 20.23 -13.50 18.59
C SER A 406 21.57 -12.75 18.52
N GLY A 407 22.72 -13.42 18.38
CA GLY A 407 24.01 -12.75 18.22
C GLY A 407 24.56 -12.15 19.51
N GLY A 408 24.13 -12.66 20.66
CA GLY A 408 24.61 -12.29 21.99
C GLY A 408 24.10 -10.95 22.55
N TYR A 409 23.25 -10.22 21.84
CA TYR A 409 22.43 -9.16 22.42
C TYR A 409 20.95 -9.42 22.14
N GLN A 410 20.14 -9.24 23.17
CA GLN A 410 18.71 -9.46 23.15
C GLN A 410 17.98 -8.13 23.03
N GLU A 411 17.17 -7.94 21.99
CA GLU A 411 16.34 -6.75 21.81
C GLU A 411 15.04 -6.85 22.62
N SER A 412 14.64 -5.72 23.21
CA SER A 412 13.33 -5.53 23.84
C SER A 412 12.22 -5.53 22.79
N TYR A 413 11.06 -6.06 23.17
CA TYR A 413 9.84 -5.95 22.39
C TYR A 413 8.60 -5.95 23.28
N ASP A 414 7.49 -5.42 22.76
CA ASP A 414 6.20 -5.48 23.44
C ASP A 414 5.59 -6.88 23.31
N ALA A 415 5.67 -7.68 24.37
CA ALA A 415 5.11 -9.03 24.37
C ALA A 415 3.59 -9.07 24.49
N LEU A 416 2.93 -7.97 24.85
CA LEU A 416 1.48 -7.87 24.93
C LEU A 416 0.85 -7.05 23.81
N ALA A 417 1.63 -6.53 22.86
CA ALA A 417 1.11 -5.76 21.70
C ALA A 417 0.09 -6.52 20.83
N HIS A 418 0.03 -7.85 20.93
CA HIS A 418 -0.95 -8.67 20.22
C HIS A 418 -2.35 -8.65 20.89
N ARG A 419 -2.45 -8.13 22.11
CA ARG A 419 -3.68 -8.09 22.90
C ARG A 419 -4.29 -6.69 22.87
N LYS A 420 -5.61 -6.63 22.69
CA LYS A 420 -6.36 -5.36 22.75
C LYS A 420 -6.50 -4.82 24.18
N ASP A 421 -6.48 -5.72 25.16
CA ASP A 421 -6.59 -5.41 26.58
C ASP A 421 -5.22 -5.32 27.29
N GLY A 422 -4.10 -5.43 26.57
CA GLY A 422 -2.76 -5.41 27.15
C GLY A 422 -2.31 -3.98 27.51
N ASN A 423 -1.75 -3.79 28.70
CA ASN A 423 -1.14 -2.51 29.11
C ASN A 423 0.30 -2.34 28.58
N GLY A 424 0.65 -3.03 27.48
CA GLY A 424 2.03 -3.17 26.99
C GLY A 424 2.95 -3.89 27.98
N TYR A 425 3.85 -4.74 27.50
CA TYR A 425 4.90 -5.29 28.35
C TYR A 425 6.21 -5.42 27.58
N GLN A 426 7.20 -4.61 27.96
CA GLN A 426 8.52 -4.65 27.34
C GLN A 426 9.39 -5.74 27.97
N THR A 427 9.87 -6.66 27.15
CA THR A 427 10.90 -7.63 27.55
C THR A 427 12.25 -6.94 27.78
N PRO A 428 13.17 -7.53 28.56
CA PRO A 428 14.46 -6.91 28.82
C PRO A 428 15.30 -6.85 27.53
N ALA A 429 16.02 -5.73 27.35
CA ALA A 429 17.12 -5.64 26.41
C ALA A 429 18.45 -5.84 27.15
N PHE A 430 19.26 -6.80 26.75
CA PHE A 430 20.47 -7.16 27.51
C PHE A 430 21.51 -7.92 26.68
N TRP A 431 22.75 -7.90 27.15
CA TRP A 431 23.83 -8.74 26.64
C TRP A 431 23.72 -10.16 27.18
N ASP A 432 23.53 -11.13 26.29
CA ASP A 432 23.33 -12.55 26.62
C ASP A 432 24.68 -13.27 26.84
N THR A 433 25.39 -12.80 27.87
CA THR A 433 26.68 -13.33 28.32
C THR A 433 26.63 -13.56 29.84
N LYS A 434 27.67 -14.20 30.41
CA LYS A 434 27.78 -14.39 31.87
C LYS A 434 27.88 -13.06 32.61
N ASP A 435 28.74 -12.15 32.14
CA ASP A 435 29.02 -10.86 32.80
C ASP A 435 28.42 -9.65 32.03
N GLY A 436 27.29 -9.86 31.34
CA GLY A 436 26.61 -8.84 30.55
C GLY A 436 27.52 -8.19 29.49
N ARG A 437 27.59 -6.87 29.45
CA ARG A 437 28.43 -6.15 28.47
C ARG A 437 29.91 -6.49 28.61
N SER A 438 30.39 -6.67 29.84
CA SER A 438 31.82 -6.93 30.11
C SER A 438 32.29 -8.33 29.67
N GLY A 439 31.36 -9.29 29.57
CA GLY A 439 31.63 -10.62 29.02
C GLY A 439 31.65 -10.69 27.48
N TRP A 440 31.39 -9.57 26.80
CA TRP A 440 31.38 -9.53 25.33
C TRP A 440 32.81 -9.52 24.76
N THR A 441 33.15 -10.34 23.76
CA THR A 441 32.34 -11.34 23.04
C THR A 441 32.51 -12.77 23.56
N SER A 442 33.52 -13.01 24.40
CA SER A 442 34.05 -14.35 24.68
C SER A 442 33.13 -15.23 25.52
N GLN A 443 32.29 -14.62 26.36
CA GLN A 443 31.41 -15.32 27.29
C GLN A 443 29.95 -15.40 26.79
N ALA A 444 29.68 -15.02 25.55
CA ALA A 444 28.32 -15.12 24.98
C ALA A 444 27.82 -16.56 25.02
N TYR A 445 26.59 -16.78 25.51
CA TYR A 445 26.08 -18.15 25.68
C TYR A 445 25.95 -18.90 24.35
N GLU A 446 25.60 -18.19 23.27
CA GLU A 446 25.54 -18.77 21.92
C GLU A 446 26.91 -19.22 21.40
N LYS A 447 27.99 -18.53 21.81
CA LYS A 447 29.36 -18.94 21.52
C LYS A 447 29.73 -20.21 22.29
N ILE A 448 29.39 -20.26 23.59
CA ILE A 448 29.58 -21.44 24.45
C ILE A 448 28.80 -22.66 23.91
N ALA A 449 27.61 -22.41 23.36
CA ALA A 449 26.76 -23.41 22.73
C ALA A 449 27.25 -23.86 21.35
N GLY A 450 28.20 -23.16 20.73
CA GLY A 450 28.72 -23.49 19.40
C GLY A 450 27.74 -23.15 18.27
N SER A 451 26.97 -22.06 18.38
CA SER A 451 26.03 -21.68 17.32
C SER A 451 26.77 -21.40 15.99
N PRO A 452 26.35 -22.03 14.88
CA PRO A 452 26.95 -21.79 13.57
C PRO A 452 26.62 -20.41 12.99
N TRP A 453 25.64 -19.70 13.57
CA TRP A 453 25.23 -18.35 13.15
C TRP A 453 25.62 -17.27 14.16
N PHE A 454 26.27 -17.63 15.28
CA PHE A 454 26.70 -16.64 16.27
C PHE A 454 27.68 -15.64 15.68
N TYR A 455 28.61 -16.10 14.84
CA TYR A 455 29.60 -15.25 14.21
C TYR A 455 29.90 -15.76 12.80
N LYS A 456 29.20 -15.22 11.80
CA LYS A 456 29.20 -15.75 10.44
C LYS A 456 29.31 -14.66 9.38
N ALA A 457 30.16 -14.90 8.39
CA ALA A 457 30.22 -14.09 7.17
C ALA A 457 29.26 -14.64 6.11
N TRP A 458 28.28 -13.84 5.71
CA TRP A 458 27.20 -14.24 4.80
C TRP A 458 27.53 -13.83 3.37
N TYR A 459 27.55 -14.78 2.44
CA TYR A 459 27.85 -14.52 1.02
C TYR A 459 27.00 -15.32 0.02
N LYS A 460 26.03 -16.08 0.53
CA LYS A 460 25.09 -16.88 -0.27
C LYS A 460 23.67 -16.34 -0.07
N SER A 461 22.87 -16.39 -1.12
CA SER A 461 21.42 -16.18 -1.04
C SER A 461 20.75 -17.28 -0.21
N ARG A 462 19.45 -17.12 0.08
CA ARG A 462 18.65 -18.18 0.72
C ARG A 462 18.65 -19.48 -0.10
N SER A 463 18.66 -19.36 -1.43
CA SER A 463 18.76 -20.50 -2.36
C SER A 463 20.18 -21.05 -2.54
N GLY A 464 21.17 -20.54 -1.80
CA GLY A 464 22.56 -21.00 -1.84
C GLY A 464 23.42 -20.40 -2.95
N ASN A 465 22.89 -19.46 -3.75
CA ASN A 465 23.63 -18.81 -4.83
C ASN A 465 24.70 -17.86 -4.25
N SER A 466 25.95 -18.03 -4.63
CA SER A 466 27.09 -17.22 -4.18
C SER A 466 27.55 -16.18 -5.20
N CYS A 467 26.96 -16.16 -6.40
CA CYS A 467 27.26 -15.19 -7.45
C CYS A 467 28.73 -15.16 -7.85
N GLY A 468 29.25 -16.34 -8.19
CA GLY A 468 30.63 -16.50 -8.62
C GLY A 468 31.66 -16.41 -7.50
N ARG A 469 31.28 -16.10 -6.25
CA ARG A 469 32.20 -16.08 -5.13
C ARG A 469 32.31 -17.45 -4.47
N SER A 470 33.53 -17.85 -4.13
CA SER A 470 33.79 -19.03 -3.29
C SER A 470 33.78 -18.69 -1.80
N HIS A 471 34.00 -17.42 -1.44
CA HIS A 471 34.14 -16.95 -0.05
C HIS A 471 33.69 -15.47 0.15
N PRO A 472 33.46 -15.04 1.40
CA PRO A 472 33.03 -13.67 1.75
C PRO A 472 34.17 -12.64 1.85
N TRP A 473 35.44 -13.07 1.78
CA TRP A 473 36.59 -12.17 1.93
C TRP A 473 36.74 -11.22 0.74
N LEU A 474 37.12 -9.98 1.05
CA LEU A 474 37.30 -8.83 0.17
C LEU A 474 38.77 -8.41 0.13
N THR A 475 39.25 -8.00 -1.04
CA THR A 475 40.58 -7.40 -1.19
C THR A 475 40.65 -5.99 -0.59
N ALA A 476 41.86 -5.45 -0.45
CA ALA A 476 42.07 -4.04 -0.05
C ALA A 476 41.35 -3.05 -0.96
N GLU A 477 41.25 -3.36 -2.25
CA GLU A 477 40.61 -2.54 -3.28
C GLU A 477 39.09 -2.69 -3.23
N GLU A 478 38.55 -3.90 -3.08
CA GLU A 478 37.11 -4.13 -2.88
C GLU A 478 36.60 -3.44 -1.60
N MET A 479 37.42 -3.42 -0.53
CA MET A 479 37.07 -2.69 0.69
C MET A 479 37.16 -1.17 0.51
N ALA A 480 38.11 -0.67 -0.29
CA ALA A 480 38.17 0.76 -0.63
C ALA A 480 36.99 1.20 -1.50
N ASP A 481 36.52 0.33 -2.40
CA ASP A 481 35.34 0.55 -3.24
C ASP A 481 34.06 0.76 -2.39
N LEU A 482 33.92 0.04 -1.27
CA LEU A 482 32.85 0.27 -0.30
C LEU A 482 32.92 1.66 0.35
N LEU A 483 34.13 2.15 0.65
CA LEU A 483 34.31 3.52 1.18
C LEU A 483 33.97 4.58 0.12
N ASN A 484 34.29 4.31 -1.14
CA ASN A 484 33.93 5.18 -2.26
C ASN A 484 32.41 5.23 -2.46
N ALA A 485 31.73 4.08 -2.40
CA ALA A 485 30.26 4.02 -2.40
C ALA A 485 29.65 4.83 -1.26
N TRP A 486 30.20 4.73 -0.05
CA TRP A 486 29.74 5.52 1.09
C TRP A 486 29.89 7.03 0.84
N LYS A 487 31.03 7.47 0.28
CA LYS A 487 31.23 8.88 -0.07
C LYS A 487 30.22 9.41 -1.09
N VAL A 488 29.90 8.61 -2.11
CA VAL A 488 28.90 8.98 -3.11
C VAL A 488 27.51 9.02 -2.49
N LEU A 489 27.12 7.97 -1.77
CA LEU A 489 25.78 7.84 -1.17
C LEU A 489 25.51 8.84 -0.04
N LYS A 490 26.55 9.31 0.65
CA LYS A 490 26.44 10.37 1.66
C LYS A 490 26.07 11.73 1.06
N ASN A 491 26.42 11.97 -0.20
CA ASN A 491 26.14 13.22 -0.92
C ASN A 491 24.87 13.15 -1.78
N GLY A 492 24.13 12.04 -1.75
CA GLY A 492 22.88 11.85 -2.50
C GLY A 492 22.63 10.39 -2.87
N SER A 493 21.49 10.09 -3.48
CA SER A 493 21.23 8.75 -4.04
C SER A 493 21.87 8.62 -5.43
N ASP A 494 22.46 7.46 -5.72
CA ASP A 494 23.00 7.15 -7.04
C ASP A 494 22.62 5.71 -7.43
N SER A 495 21.89 5.57 -8.53
CA SER A 495 21.34 4.28 -8.98
C SER A 495 22.38 3.33 -9.55
N ARG A 496 23.63 3.79 -9.80
CA ARG A 496 24.73 2.95 -10.30
C ARG A 496 25.64 2.43 -9.19
N VAL A 497 25.39 2.81 -7.92
CA VAL A 497 26.06 2.22 -6.76
C VAL A 497 25.40 0.89 -6.43
N LEU A 498 25.75 -0.14 -7.20
CA LEU A 498 25.19 -1.49 -7.11
C LEU A 498 26.31 -2.53 -6.99
N PRO A 499 26.03 -3.77 -6.54
CA PRO A 499 27.04 -4.81 -6.37
C PRO A 499 27.77 -5.18 -7.67
N LEU A 500 29.06 -5.50 -7.57
CA LEU A 500 29.81 -6.12 -8.66
C LEU A 500 29.65 -7.66 -8.61
N GLY A 501 29.70 -8.34 -9.77
CA GLY A 501 29.75 -9.81 -9.83
C GLY A 501 28.46 -10.54 -10.22
N GLY A 502 27.68 -10.00 -11.17
CA GLY A 502 26.66 -10.76 -11.91
C GLY A 502 25.34 -11.07 -11.18
N CYS A 503 25.14 -10.55 -9.96
CA CYS A 503 23.92 -10.75 -9.17
C CYS A 503 23.31 -9.46 -8.61
N GLY A 504 23.63 -8.33 -9.22
CA GLY A 504 23.04 -7.05 -8.86
C GLY A 504 23.28 -5.99 -9.93
N GLY A 505 22.19 -5.41 -10.44
CA GLY A 505 22.18 -4.17 -11.20
C GLY A 505 22.63 -4.25 -12.66
N ASP A 506 21.84 -3.68 -13.57
CA ASP A 506 22.36 -3.32 -14.89
C ASP A 506 23.22 -2.06 -14.76
N ASN A 507 24.46 -2.14 -15.24
CA ASN A 507 25.43 -1.04 -15.33
C ASN A 507 25.93 -0.44 -13.98
N PRO A 508 26.42 -1.27 -13.03
CA PRO A 508 27.10 -0.77 -11.84
C PRO A 508 28.36 0.01 -12.22
N TYR A 509 28.75 1.00 -11.42
CA TYR A 509 30.06 1.63 -11.58
C TYR A 509 31.17 0.59 -11.41
N SER A 510 32.17 0.60 -12.30
CA SER A 510 33.45 -0.06 -12.04
C SER A 510 34.11 0.52 -10.79
N ILE A 511 35.10 -0.19 -10.23
CA ILE A 511 35.83 0.31 -9.05
C ILE A 511 36.49 1.67 -9.36
N GLU A 512 37.06 1.82 -10.55
CA GLU A 512 37.71 3.05 -11.00
C GLU A 512 36.71 4.19 -11.26
N GLU A 513 35.57 3.88 -11.88
CA GLU A 513 34.50 4.87 -12.10
C GLU A 513 33.95 5.38 -10.77
N LEU A 514 33.68 4.48 -9.82
CA LEU A 514 33.14 4.85 -8.51
C LEU A 514 34.17 5.64 -7.70
N ARG A 515 35.44 5.26 -7.77
CA ARG A 515 36.54 6.02 -7.15
C ARG A 515 36.62 7.44 -7.71
N SER A 516 36.57 7.59 -9.03
CA SER A 516 36.60 8.90 -9.70
C SER A 516 35.39 9.75 -9.31
N LYS A 517 34.21 9.14 -9.21
CA LYS A 517 32.99 9.80 -8.69
C LYS A 517 33.18 10.25 -7.24
N ALA A 518 33.72 9.39 -6.38
CA ALA A 518 34.01 9.73 -4.98
C ALA A 518 35.02 10.88 -4.85
N GLU A 519 36.00 10.99 -5.76
CA GLU A 519 36.93 12.13 -5.83
C GLU A 519 36.22 13.44 -6.16
N SER A 520 35.27 13.43 -7.09
CA SER A 520 34.51 14.64 -7.44
C SER A 520 33.62 15.19 -6.32
N VAL A 521 33.29 14.36 -5.32
CA VAL A 521 32.50 14.76 -4.15
C VAL A 521 33.32 14.82 -2.85
N GLY A 522 34.64 14.65 -2.94
CA GLY A 522 35.54 14.80 -1.79
C GLY A 522 36.83 13.99 -1.91
N SER A 523 36.79 12.68 -1.73
CA SER A 523 37.99 11.83 -1.73
C SER A 523 37.66 10.42 -2.18
N GLY A 524 38.39 9.93 -3.18
CA GLY A 524 38.41 8.51 -3.56
C GLY A 524 39.56 7.78 -2.91
N TYR A 525 39.28 6.60 -2.39
CA TYR A 525 40.23 5.69 -1.77
C TYR A 525 40.62 4.60 -2.76
N SER A 526 41.89 4.21 -2.75
CA SER A 526 42.41 3.13 -3.61
C SER A 526 42.73 1.85 -2.84
N SER A 527 42.97 1.95 -1.53
CA SER A 527 43.25 0.80 -0.69
C SER A 527 42.89 1.04 0.77
N VAL A 528 42.44 -0.03 1.44
CA VAL A 528 42.32 -0.10 2.89
C VAL A 528 43.43 -0.99 3.46
N SER A 529 44.09 -0.50 4.51
CA SER A 529 45.21 -1.17 5.18
C SER A 529 44.87 -1.62 6.60
N GLY A 530 43.81 -1.10 7.20
CA GLY A 530 43.42 -1.39 8.58
C GLY A 530 41.94 -1.15 8.82
N VAL A 531 41.38 -1.85 9.81
CA VAL A 531 40.00 -1.67 10.25
C VAL A 531 39.92 -1.91 11.75
N SER A 532 39.05 -1.15 12.41
CA SER A 532 38.69 -1.34 13.82
C SER A 532 37.21 -1.02 14.01
N VAL A 533 36.58 -1.74 14.93
CA VAL A 533 35.14 -1.67 15.18
C VAL A 533 34.90 -1.43 16.67
N THR A 534 33.96 -0.54 17.00
CA THR A 534 33.49 -0.34 18.37
C THR A 534 32.03 -0.72 18.49
N TYR A 535 31.62 -1.24 19.65
CA TYR A 535 30.23 -1.64 19.90
C TYR A 535 29.58 -0.71 20.91
N SER A 536 28.31 -0.38 20.68
CA SER A 536 27.46 0.35 21.62
C SER A 536 26.97 -0.58 22.72
N ASP A 537 26.62 -0.03 23.88
CA ASP A 537 25.96 -0.79 24.96
C ASP A 537 24.58 -1.30 24.55
N GLY A 538 23.95 -0.66 23.56
CA GLY A 538 22.64 -1.05 23.00
C GLY A 538 22.68 -2.24 22.03
N GLY A 539 23.78 -2.98 21.94
CA GLY A 539 23.81 -4.23 21.17
C GLY A 539 23.97 -4.08 19.67
N TYR A 540 24.62 -3.01 19.21
CA TYR A 540 24.90 -2.77 17.79
C TYR A 540 26.32 -2.24 17.60
N THR A 541 26.82 -2.32 16.38
CA THR A 541 28.11 -1.73 16.00
C THR A 541 27.99 -0.22 15.95
N ALA A 542 28.72 0.48 16.82
CA ALA A 542 28.67 1.93 16.97
C ALA A 542 29.42 2.61 15.82
N ASN A 543 30.73 2.40 15.74
CA ASN A 543 31.58 2.99 14.72
C ASN A 543 32.47 1.95 14.05
N VAL A 544 32.82 2.24 12.80
CA VAL A 544 33.81 1.52 12.02
C VAL A 544 34.86 2.51 11.55
N ARG A 545 36.11 2.28 11.92
CA ARG A 545 37.26 3.12 11.57
C ARG A 545 38.21 2.36 10.66
N PHE A 546 38.49 2.91 9.49
CA PHE A 546 39.38 2.35 8.48
C PHE A 546 40.66 3.17 8.34
N GLU A 547 41.77 2.49 8.13
CA GLU A 547 43.05 3.10 7.75
C GLU A 547 43.23 2.97 6.23
N THR A 548 43.35 4.09 5.52
CA THR A 548 43.36 4.15 4.05
C THR A 548 44.64 4.77 3.52
N ASN A 549 44.82 4.73 2.19
CA ASN A 549 45.90 5.45 1.50
C ASN A 549 45.82 6.99 1.63
N LYS A 550 44.72 7.54 2.15
CA LYS A 550 44.51 8.99 2.36
C LYS A 550 44.25 9.33 3.85
N GLY A 551 44.73 8.49 4.77
CA GLY A 551 44.54 8.66 6.21
C GLY A 551 43.37 7.85 6.78
N SER A 552 42.98 8.12 8.02
CA SER A 552 41.90 7.39 8.68
C SER A 552 40.53 7.96 8.38
N VAL A 553 39.54 7.09 8.18
CA VAL A 553 38.14 7.46 7.99
C VAL A 553 37.25 6.69 8.96
N GLU A 554 36.29 7.38 9.56
CA GLU A 554 35.35 6.80 10.52
C GLU A 554 33.90 7.07 10.07
N MET A 555 33.04 6.08 10.27
CA MET A 555 31.61 6.17 10.00
C MET A 555 30.81 5.34 11.01
N SER A 556 29.53 5.65 11.16
CA SER A 556 28.65 4.85 12.04
C SER A 556 28.46 3.44 11.47
N GLY A 557 28.25 2.45 12.35
CA GLY A 557 27.97 1.08 11.95
C GLY A 557 26.68 0.95 11.13
N SER A 558 25.68 1.79 11.37
CA SER A 558 24.45 1.86 10.58
C SER A 558 24.69 2.37 9.15
N GLU A 559 25.53 3.41 8.98
CA GLU A 559 25.93 3.91 7.65
C GLU A 559 26.71 2.82 6.91
N PHE A 560 27.68 2.19 7.59
CA PHE A 560 28.47 1.12 7.00
C PHE A 560 27.60 -0.06 6.57
N LYS A 561 26.73 -0.58 7.44
CA LYS A 561 25.82 -1.69 7.11
C LYS A 561 24.95 -1.38 5.90
N SER A 562 24.42 -0.16 5.82
CA SER A 562 23.57 0.28 4.72
C SER A 562 24.33 0.27 3.39
N VAL A 563 25.51 0.91 3.35
CA VAL A 563 26.35 0.94 2.14
C VAL A 563 26.87 -0.45 1.78
N PHE A 564 27.28 -1.22 2.78
CA PHE A 564 27.77 -2.58 2.59
C PHE A 564 26.73 -3.46 1.91
N ASN A 565 25.48 -3.46 2.38
CA ASN A 565 24.41 -4.26 1.79
C ASN A 565 23.98 -3.77 0.39
N VAL A 566 24.32 -2.53 0.03
CA VAL A 566 24.06 -1.97 -1.30
C VAL A 566 25.17 -2.28 -2.29
N ARG A 567 26.45 -2.18 -1.89
CA ARG A 567 27.60 -2.26 -2.82
C ARG A 567 28.43 -3.54 -2.71
N ALA A 568 28.40 -4.27 -1.59
CA ALA A 568 29.27 -5.44 -1.42
C ALA A 568 29.09 -6.45 -2.56
N PRO A 569 30.19 -7.01 -3.10
CA PRO A 569 30.13 -7.84 -4.29
C PRO A 569 29.37 -9.16 -4.05
N GLY A 570 28.69 -9.64 -5.09
CA GLY A 570 27.88 -10.87 -5.03
C GLY A 570 26.70 -10.77 -4.04
N TRP A 571 26.50 -11.83 -3.25
CA TRP A 571 25.50 -11.90 -2.17
C TRP A 571 26.08 -11.61 -0.78
N ILE A 572 27.27 -11.01 -0.72
CA ILE A 572 27.86 -10.63 0.55
C ILE A 572 26.95 -9.62 1.25
N SER A 573 26.57 -9.91 2.49
CA SER A 573 25.64 -9.05 3.24
C SER A 573 25.83 -9.15 4.75
N LEU A 574 25.49 -8.06 5.42
CA LEU A 574 25.34 -7.98 6.86
C LEU A 574 23.89 -8.21 7.24
N LYS A 575 23.64 -9.25 8.03
CA LYS A 575 22.30 -9.64 8.50
C LYS A 575 21.92 -8.98 9.84
N SER A 576 22.91 -8.63 10.65
CA SER A 576 22.72 -8.03 11.98
C SER A 576 23.18 -6.58 12.04
N GLY A 577 22.58 -5.80 12.94
CA GLY A 577 23.09 -4.47 13.33
C GLY A 577 24.36 -4.56 14.20
N LEU A 578 24.60 -5.73 14.79
CA LEU A 578 25.81 -6.09 15.49
C LEU A 578 26.70 -6.92 14.57
N PHE A 579 27.87 -6.39 14.21
CA PHE A 579 28.80 -7.03 13.30
C PHE A 579 30.25 -6.64 13.57
N ASN A 580 31.19 -7.49 13.15
CA ASN A 580 32.61 -7.18 13.17
C ASN A 580 33.20 -7.19 11.75
N ILE A 581 34.38 -6.62 11.61
CA ILE A 581 35.18 -6.71 10.38
C ILE A 581 36.53 -7.30 10.75
N GLU A 582 36.83 -8.47 10.20
CA GLU A 582 38.11 -9.15 10.37
C GLU A 582 39.11 -8.66 9.32
N LYS A 583 40.38 -8.59 9.71
CA LYS A 583 41.52 -8.34 8.82
C LYS A 583 42.52 -9.49 8.94
N LYS A 584 43.02 -9.97 7.80
CA LYS A 584 44.15 -10.90 7.69
C LYS A 584 45.30 -10.34 6.88
#